data_AF-A0A2A6HX66-F1
#
_entry.id   AF-A0A2A6HX66-F1
#
_cell.length_a   1.000
_cell.length_b   1.000
_cell.length_c   1.000
_cell.angle_alpha   90.00
_cell.angle_beta   90.00
_cell.angle_gamma   90.00
#
_symmetry.space_group_name_H-M   'P 1'
#
loop_
_entity.id
_entity.type
_entity.pdbx_description
1 polymer ?
#
loop_
_entity_poly.entity_id
_entity_poly.type
_entity_poly.pdbx_seq_one_letter_code
_entity_poly.pdbx_strand_id
1 'polypeptide(L)'
;MSLTDEMTTQFGVGVLAKPMTKAEAYRLFDALKAVLIEHQTRLDAMELHGVKYCGVYQKALNYRRGHVVTMDGAMWTALADTPEGVAPGSNAAFWQLSGKGKPTKRVRATGRQQ
;
A
#
# COMPACT_ATOMS: atom_id res chain seq x y z
N MET A 1 -21.74 -19.82 5.74
CA MET A 1 -23.00 -19.22 6.22
C MET A 1 -23.56 -18.42 5.06
N SER A 2 -24.82 -18.65 4.67
CA SER A 2 -25.43 -17.90 3.55
C SER A 2 -25.78 -16.49 3.99
N LEU A 3 -25.68 -15.50 3.10
CA LEU A 3 -26.16 -14.13 3.34
C LEU A 3 -27.63 -14.14 3.79
N THR A 4 -28.43 -15.06 3.27
CA THR A 4 -29.82 -15.26 3.65
C THR A 4 -29.96 -15.72 5.11
N ASP A 5 -29.08 -16.59 5.59
CA ASP A 5 -29.08 -17.06 6.98
C ASP A 5 -28.66 -15.94 7.94
N GLU A 6 -27.66 -15.15 7.54
CA GLU A 6 -27.15 -14.00 8.30
C GLU A 6 -28.21 -12.89 8.41
N MET A 7 -28.84 -12.53 7.29
CA MET A 7 -29.91 -11.54 7.27
C MET A 7 -31.14 -11.99 8.05
N THR A 8 -31.48 -13.29 8.00
CA THR A 8 -32.60 -13.85 8.76
C THR A 8 -32.32 -13.82 10.27
N THR A 9 -31.06 -14.08 10.65
CA THR A 9 -30.62 -14.02 12.05
C THR A 9 -30.60 -12.58 12.57
N GLN A 10 -30.16 -11.63 11.74
CA GLN A 10 -29.97 -10.24 12.16
C GLN A 10 -31.25 -9.40 12.15
N PHE A 11 -32.19 -9.65 11.23
CA PHE A 11 -33.38 -8.81 11.03
C PHE A 11 -34.72 -9.55 11.10
N GLY A 12 -34.70 -10.89 11.21
CA GLY A 12 -35.90 -11.72 11.29
C GLY A 12 -36.56 -12.03 9.93
N VAL A 13 -37.24 -13.17 9.83
CA VAL A 13 -37.90 -13.66 8.59
C VAL A 13 -38.95 -12.70 8.01
N GLY A 14 -39.58 -11.87 8.84
CA GLY A 14 -40.62 -10.94 8.42
C GLY A 14 -40.12 -9.81 7.51
N VAL A 15 -38.84 -9.44 7.61
CA VAL A 15 -38.21 -8.40 6.77
C VAL A 15 -38.02 -8.89 5.33
N LEU A 16 -37.80 -10.20 5.13
CA LEU A 16 -37.62 -10.82 3.81
C LEU A 16 -38.95 -11.18 3.12
N ALA A 17 -40.06 -11.21 3.87
CA ALA A 17 -41.36 -11.68 3.36
C ALA A 17 -42.09 -10.66 2.45
N LYS A 18 -41.77 -9.36 2.58
CA LYS A 18 -42.38 -8.32 1.75
C LYS A 18 -41.53 -8.08 0.50
N PRO A 19 -42.10 -8.20 -0.72
CA PRO A 19 -41.37 -7.82 -1.92
C PRO A 19 -41.05 -6.33 -1.88
N MET A 20 -39.78 -6.00 -2.08
CA MET A 20 -39.30 -4.63 -2.14
C MET A 20 -39.99 -3.88 -3.30
N THR A 21 -40.46 -2.67 -3.03
CA THR A 21 -41.01 -1.82 -4.09
C THR A 21 -39.89 -1.34 -5.01
N LYS A 22 -40.24 -0.98 -6.26
CA LYS A 22 -39.28 -0.41 -7.23
C LYS A 22 -38.53 0.80 -6.66
N ALA A 23 -39.21 1.66 -5.90
CA ALA A 23 -38.62 2.85 -5.27
C ALA A 23 -37.63 2.50 -4.16
N GLU A 24 -37.93 1.49 -3.34
CA GLU A 24 -37.00 0.99 -2.32
C GLU A 24 -35.77 0.34 -2.95
N ALA A 25 -35.97 -0.41 -4.04
CA ALA A 25 -34.87 -1.04 -4.79
C ALA A 25 -33.88 0.00 -5.32
N TYR A 26 -34.36 1.06 -5.96
CA TYR A 26 -33.46 2.10 -6.47
C TYR A 26 -32.72 2.84 -5.36
N ARG A 27 -33.39 3.15 -4.24
CA ARG A 27 -32.71 3.76 -3.09
C ARG A 27 -31.60 2.88 -2.54
N LEU A 28 -31.82 1.57 -2.47
CA LEU A 28 -30.78 0.62 -2.06
C LEU A 28 -29.62 0.59 -3.05
N PHE A 29 -29.91 0.54 -4.36
CA PHE A 29 -28.87 0.57 -5.38
C PHE A 29 -28.06 1.87 -5.36
N ASP A 30 -28.70 3.02 -5.15
CA ASP A 30 -28.03 4.31 -5.04
C ASP A 30 -27.12 4.35 -3.80
N ALA A 31 -27.60 3.86 -2.66
CA ALA A 31 -26.80 3.77 -1.44
C ALA A 31 -25.60 2.83 -1.62
N LEU A 32 -25.80 1.66 -2.24
CA LEU A 32 -24.73 0.71 -2.53
C LEU A 32 -23.70 1.32 -3.49
N LYS A 33 -24.16 2.01 -4.54
CA LYS A 33 -23.29 2.70 -5.50
C LYS A 33 -22.45 3.78 -4.81
N ALA A 34 -23.05 4.55 -3.91
CA ALA A 34 -22.33 5.56 -3.14
C ALA A 34 -21.20 4.94 -2.29
N VAL A 35 -21.49 3.85 -1.58
CA VAL A 35 -20.49 3.11 -0.79
C VAL A 35 -19.36 2.56 -1.68
N LEU A 36 -19.69 2.00 -2.85
CA LEU A 36 -18.68 1.49 -3.78
C LEU A 36 -17.76 2.60 -4.32
N ILE A 37 -18.33 3.77 -4.64
CA ILE A 37 -17.55 4.94 -5.09
C ILE A 37 -16.63 5.44 -3.96
N GLU A 38 -17.14 5.53 -2.74
CA GLU A 38 -16.34 5.92 -1.58
C GLU A 38 -15.18 4.95 -1.35
N HIS A 39 -15.45 3.65 -1.38
CA HIS A 39 -14.43 2.61 -1.22
C HIS A 39 -13.39 2.65 -2.33
N GLN A 40 -13.79 2.82 -3.59
CA GLN A 40 -12.87 2.99 -4.70
C GLN A 40 -11.96 4.21 -4.51
N THR A 41 -12.54 5.34 -4.10
CA THR A 41 -11.78 6.57 -3.82
C THR A 41 -10.74 6.37 -2.72
N ARG A 42 -11.12 5.64 -1.66
CA ARG A 42 -10.19 5.28 -0.57
C ARG A 42 -9.08 4.34 -1.03
N LEU A 43 -9.39 3.36 -1.89
CA LEU A 43 -8.40 2.46 -2.47
C LEU A 43 -7.42 3.22 -3.37
N ASP A 44 -7.91 4.06 -4.27
CA ASP A 44 -7.07 4.88 -5.15
C ASP A 44 -6.12 5.78 -4.33
N ALA A 45 -6.63 6.36 -3.24
CA ALA A 45 -5.80 7.12 -2.31
C ALA A 45 -4.74 6.24 -1.63
N MET A 46 -5.08 5.03 -1.20
CA MET A 46 -4.10 4.11 -0.59
C MET A 46 -3.06 3.62 -1.59
N GLU A 47 -3.46 3.29 -2.82
CA GLU A 47 -2.59 2.80 -3.89
C GLU A 47 -1.65 3.91 -4.39
N LEU A 48 -2.12 5.16 -4.47
CA LEU A 48 -1.29 6.32 -4.79
C LEU A 48 -0.15 6.52 -3.78
N HIS A 49 -0.37 6.15 -2.51
CA HIS A 49 0.60 6.28 -1.42
C HIS A 49 1.21 4.93 -1.01
N GLY A 50 1.04 3.89 -1.84
CA GLY A 50 1.50 2.54 -1.57
C GLY A 50 3.03 2.42 -1.55
N VAL A 51 3.50 1.30 -1.02
CA VAL A 51 4.94 1.01 -0.98
C VAL A 51 5.39 0.43 -2.32
N LYS A 52 6.36 1.09 -2.97
CA LYS A 52 6.97 0.61 -4.22
C LYS A 52 8.47 0.41 -4.04
N TYR A 53 8.96 -0.82 -4.19
CA TYR A 53 10.40 -1.08 -4.21
C TYR A 53 11.02 -0.67 -5.55
N CYS A 54 12.05 0.16 -5.51
CA CYS A 54 12.72 0.76 -6.68
C CYS A 54 14.15 0.24 -6.90
N GLY A 55 14.59 -0.79 -6.16
CA GLY A 55 15.93 -1.35 -6.28
C GLY A 55 16.98 -0.56 -5.51
N VAL A 56 18.22 -0.51 -6.03
CA VAL A 56 19.33 0.23 -5.42
C VAL A 56 19.16 1.73 -5.69
N TYR A 57 19.44 2.57 -4.69
CA TYR A 57 19.41 4.03 -4.85
C TYR A 57 20.31 4.50 -5.99
N GLN A 58 19.79 5.39 -6.84
CA GLN A 58 20.54 6.05 -7.91
C GLN A 58 20.45 7.55 -7.73
N LYS A 59 21.62 8.22 -7.74
CA LYS A 59 21.71 9.66 -7.52
C LYS A 59 20.94 10.49 -8.56
N ALA A 60 20.86 10.00 -9.79
CA ALA A 60 20.25 10.69 -10.93
C ALA A 60 18.71 10.51 -11.02
N LEU A 61 18.08 9.84 -10.05
CA LEU A 61 16.64 9.61 -10.04
C LEU A 61 15.95 10.40 -8.92
N ASN A 62 14.72 10.79 -9.18
CA ASN A 62 13.78 11.26 -8.17
C ASN A 62 12.98 10.08 -7.60
N TYR A 63 12.56 10.21 -6.34
CA TYR A 63 11.73 9.21 -5.66
C TYR A 63 10.47 9.88 -5.12
N ARG A 64 9.34 9.17 -5.11
CA ARG A 64 8.09 9.67 -4.54
C ARG A 64 7.89 9.12 -3.14
N ARG A 65 7.05 9.77 -2.34
CA ARG A 65 6.61 9.21 -1.05
C ARG A 65 6.17 7.75 -1.21
N GLY A 66 6.60 6.89 -0.30
CA GLY A 66 6.31 5.44 -0.34
C GLY A 66 7.27 4.62 -1.20
N HIS A 67 8.12 5.25 -2.02
CA HIS A 67 9.20 4.53 -2.70
C HIS A 67 10.20 3.98 -1.69
N VAL A 68 10.72 2.79 -1.97
CA VAL A 68 11.68 2.08 -1.13
C VAL A 68 12.90 1.72 -1.94
N VAL A 69 14.08 2.04 -1.42
CA VAL A 69 15.37 1.74 -2.06
C VAL A 69 16.30 1.00 -1.12
N THR A 70 17.33 0.37 -1.68
CA THR A 70 18.48 -0.12 -0.91
C THR A 70 19.70 0.76 -1.12
N MET A 71 20.38 1.12 -0.02
CA MET A 71 21.65 1.85 -0.02
C MET A 71 22.46 1.44 1.20
N ASP A 72 23.75 1.19 1.02
CA ASP A 72 24.71 0.83 2.08
C ASP A 72 24.25 -0.36 2.95
N GLY A 73 23.64 -1.36 2.32
CA GLY A 73 23.17 -2.57 3.00
C GLY A 73 21.93 -2.36 3.88
N ALA A 74 21.27 -1.21 3.74
CA ALA A 74 20.03 -0.88 4.42
C ALA A 74 18.91 -0.59 3.40
N MET A 75 17.67 -0.80 3.84
CA MET A 75 16.45 -0.45 3.14
C MET A 75 15.90 0.86 3.70
N TRP A 76 15.49 1.75 2.81
CA TRP A 76 15.05 3.10 3.13
C TRP A 76 13.73 3.41 2.43
N THR A 77 12.79 4.02 3.15
CA THR A 77 11.51 4.48 2.62
C THR A 77 11.50 6.00 2.48
N ALA A 78 11.11 6.50 1.32
CA ALA A 78 10.90 7.92 1.09
C ALA A 78 9.61 8.40 1.81
N LEU A 79 9.73 9.39 2.68
CA LEU A 79 8.63 10.00 3.44
C LEU A 79 7.91 11.11 2.67
N ALA A 80 8.60 11.68 1.69
CA ALA A 80 8.13 12.73 0.80
C ALA A 80 8.78 12.57 -0.58
N ASP A 81 8.30 13.35 -1.55
CA ASP A 81 8.94 13.42 -2.86
C ASP A 81 10.38 13.93 -2.70
N THR A 82 11.33 13.07 -3.06
CA THR A 82 12.75 13.26 -2.86
C THR A 82 13.37 13.77 -4.16
N PRO A 83 13.97 14.98 -4.16
CA PRO A 83 14.67 15.51 -5.31
C PRO A 83 15.87 14.65 -5.72
N GLU A 84 16.30 14.79 -6.98
CA GLU A 84 17.55 14.20 -7.46
C GLU A 84 18.73 14.56 -6.53
N GLY A 85 19.61 13.61 -6.30
CA GLY A 85 20.82 13.82 -5.51
C GLY A 85 20.66 13.72 -3.99
N VAL A 86 19.44 13.74 -3.45
CA VAL A 86 19.20 13.61 -2.00
C VAL A 86 19.24 12.14 -1.59
N ALA A 87 20.38 11.71 -1.08
CA ALA A 87 20.63 10.30 -0.74
C ALA A 87 19.91 9.87 0.56
N PRO A 88 19.50 8.59 0.67
CA PRO A 88 19.06 8.01 1.92
C PRO A 88 20.04 8.25 3.07
N GLY A 89 19.53 8.54 4.27
CA GLY A 89 20.35 8.87 5.44
C GLY A 89 20.97 10.28 5.46
N SER A 90 20.91 11.05 4.36
CA SER A 90 21.40 12.44 4.33
C SER A 90 20.41 13.44 4.95
N ASN A 91 19.11 13.16 4.84
CA ASN A 91 18.05 14.02 5.37
C ASN A 91 16.86 13.18 5.85
N ALA A 92 16.56 13.27 7.15
CA ALA A 92 15.48 12.53 7.79
C ALA A 92 14.06 12.99 7.40
N ALA A 93 13.92 14.20 6.82
CA ALA A 93 12.63 14.66 6.28
C ALA A 93 12.24 13.90 5.00
N PHE A 94 13.22 13.41 4.24
CA PHE A 94 12.98 12.68 3.00
C PHE A 94 13.06 11.16 3.18
N TRP A 95 13.93 10.67 4.06
CA TRP A 95 14.22 9.24 4.15
C TRP A 95 14.10 8.69 5.57
N GLN A 96 13.36 7.60 5.70
CA GLN A 96 13.29 6.79 6.91
C GLN A 96 14.05 5.48 6.70
N LEU A 97 14.86 5.08 7.68
CA LEU A 97 15.45 3.75 7.72
C LEU A 97 14.36 2.72 8.03
N SER A 98 14.19 1.74 7.14
CA SER A 98 13.12 0.72 7.23
C SER A 98 13.65 -0.64 7.65
N GLY A 99 14.90 -0.96 7.28
CA GLY A 99 15.55 -2.18 7.69
C GLY A 99 17.06 -2.08 7.52
N LYS A 100 17.82 -2.56 8.51
CA LYS A 100 19.29 -2.57 8.44
C LYS A 100 19.79 -4.00 8.31
N GLY A 101 20.52 -4.29 7.25
CA GLY A 101 21.18 -5.57 7.08
C GLY A 101 22.28 -5.78 8.13
N LYS A 102 22.57 -7.04 8.46
CA LYS A 102 23.75 -7.38 9.26
C LYS A 102 25.01 -7.07 8.44
N PRO A 103 26.06 -6.48 9.04
CA PRO A 103 27.32 -6.26 8.35
C PRO A 103 27.92 -7.62 7.93
N THR A 104 28.12 -7.82 6.63
CA THR A 104 28.80 -9.01 6.11
C THR A 104 30.30 -8.75 6.07
N LYS A 105 31.10 -9.64 6.68
CA LYS A 105 32.57 -9.63 6.49
C LYS A 105 32.84 -10.02 5.04
N ARG A 106 33.34 -9.10 4.22
CA ARG A 106 33.83 -9.44 2.87
C ARG A 106 35.07 -10.30 3.02
N VAL A 107 34.98 -11.57 2.65
CA VAL A 107 36.16 -12.43 2.50
C VAL A 107 36.81 -12.08 1.17
N ARG A 108 38.09 -11.67 1.21
CA ARG A 108 38.86 -11.37 -0.01
C ARG A 108 39.09 -12.68 -0.74
N ALA A 109 38.66 -12.79 -1.99
CA ALA A 109 38.99 -13.95 -2.81
C ALA A 109 40.50 -13.91 -3.10
N THR A 110 41.26 -14.77 -2.43
CA THR A 110 42.68 -14.99 -2.75
C THR A 110 42.75 -15.64 -4.12
N GLY A 111 43.45 -14.98 -5.04
CA GLY A 111 43.50 -15.36 -6.45
C GLY A 111 43.96 -16.80 -6.67
N ARG A 112 43.37 -17.44 -7.69
CA ARG A 112 43.81 -18.69 -8.29
C ARG A 112 45.20 -18.45 -8.88
N GLN A 113 46.26 -18.93 -8.22
CA GLN A 113 47.60 -18.98 -8.81
C GLN A 113 47.56 -19.99 -9.97
N GLN A 114 47.94 -19.53 -11.16
CA GLN A 114 48.30 -20.37 -12.31
C GLN A 114 49.72 -20.85 -12.15
#